data_AF-A0A259SCA3-F1
#
_entry.id   AF-A0A259SCA3-F1
#
_cell.length_a   1.000
_cell.length_b   1.000
_cell.length_c   1.000
_cell.angle_alpha   90.00
_cell.angle_beta   90.00
_cell.angle_gamma   90.00
#
_symmetry.space_group_name_H-M   'P 1'
#
loop_
_entity.id
_entity.type
_entity.pdbx_description
1 polymer ?
#
loop_
_entity_poly.entity_id
_entity_poly.type
_entity_poly.pdbx_seq_one_letter_code
_entity_poly.pdbx_strand_id
1 'polypeptide(L)'
;MGRMTRIAVDPEHLRGIDRLVSADAELARAAVQSMPASVDGGEGSDAIADVIVRMGMWIGALGQVDAALGAIVRDIADGVMADEERTAEELNKVAQALEDAAS
;
A
#
# COMPACT_ATOMS: atom_id res chain seq x y z
N MET A 1 12.58 9.75 24.82
CA MET A 1 12.02 10.65 23.77
C MET A 1 12.55 10.18 22.43
N GLY A 2 11.73 9.49 21.64
CA GLY A 2 12.11 9.00 20.32
C GLY A 2 12.39 10.17 19.39
N ARG A 3 13.54 10.16 18.74
CA ARG A 3 13.93 11.18 17.75
C ARG A 3 13.01 10.98 16.53
N MET A 4 11.97 11.80 16.39
CA MET A 4 11.20 11.86 15.14
C MET A 4 12.12 12.40 14.05
N THR A 5 12.76 11.51 13.30
CA THR A 5 13.39 11.86 12.04
C THR A 5 12.27 12.04 11.03
N ARG A 6 11.97 13.29 10.63
CA ARG A 6 11.10 13.58 9.48
C ARG A 6 11.67 12.80 8.29
N ILE A 7 10.95 11.79 7.83
CA ILE A 7 11.26 11.16 6.56
C ILE A 7 10.65 12.10 5.52
N ALA A 8 11.49 12.83 4.79
CA ALA A 8 11.03 13.58 3.63
C ALA A 8 10.65 12.54 2.56
N VAL A 9 9.36 12.35 2.34
CA VAL A 9 8.86 11.42 1.32
C VAL A 9 7.95 12.18 0.37
N ASP A 10 8.18 12.00 -0.92
CA ASP A 10 7.33 12.53 -1.99
C ASP A 10 5.98 11.77 -2.01
N PRO A 11 4.83 12.46 -1.85
CA PRO A 11 3.51 11.85 -1.92
C PRO A 11 3.24 11.11 -3.24
N GLU A 12 3.76 11.59 -4.37
CA GLU A 12 3.59 10.92 -5.66
C GLU A 12 4.38 9.61 -5.71
N HIS A 13 5.55 9.57 -5.09
CA HIS A 13 6.32 8.34 -4.94
C HIS A 13 5.59 7.32 -4.07
N LEU A 14 4.99 7.75 -2.95
CA LEU A 14 4.17 6.88 -2.09
C LEU A 14 2.94 6.35 -2.85
N ARG A 15 2.24 7.19 -3.60
CA ARG A 15 1.14 6.75 -4.49
C ARG A 15 1.59 5.76 -5.55
N GLY A 16 2.83 5.87 -6.04
CA GLY A 16 3.45 4.88 -6.91
C GLY A 16 3.61 3.53 -6.22
N ILE A 17 4.11 3.53 -4.98
CA ILE A 17 4.27 2.31 -4.17
C ILE A 17 2.91 1.68 -3.83
N ASP A 18 1.93 2.46 -3.38
CA ASP A 18 0.56 1.99 -3.09
C ASP A 18 -0.07 1.29 -4.31
N ARG A 19 0.10 1.87 -5.51
CA ARG A 19 -0.38 1.24 -6.74
C ARG A 19 0.28 -0.10 -7.04
N LEU A 20 1.59 -0.21 -6.83
CA LEU A 20 2.33 -1.45 -7.07
C LEU A 20 1.87 -2.56 -6.11
N VAL A 21 1.89 -2.29 -4.80
CA VAL A 21 1.51 -3.30 -3.80
C VAL A 21 0.02 -3.64 -3.85
N SER A 22 -0.85 -2.69 -4.20
CA SER A 22 -2.27 -2.98 -4.45
C SER A 22 -2.46 -3.89 -5.68
N ALA A 23 -1.66 -3.69 -6.74
CA ALA A 23 -1.70 -4.54 -7.92
C ALA A 23 -1.20 -5.96 -7.62
N ASP A 24 -0.14 -6.09 -6.82
CA ASP A 24 0.39 -7.38 -6.38
C ASP A 24 -0.63 -8.13 -5.50
N ALA A 25 -1.33 -7.43 -4.61
CA ALA A 25 -2.41 -8.00 -3.80
C ALA A 25 -3.57 -8.54 -4.66
N GLU A 26 -3.99 -7.81 -5.69
CA GLU A 26 -5.01 -8.27 -6.64
C GLU A 26 -4.53 -9.45 -7.49
N LEU A 27 -3.26 -9.44 -7.90
CA LEU A 27 -2.64 -10.56 -8.62
C LEU A 27 -2.62 -11.83 -7.75
N ALA A 28 -2.22 -11.72 -6.48
CA ALA A 28 -2.22 -12.82 -5.53
C ALA A 28 -3.64 -13.37 -5.33
N ARG A 29 -4.64 -12.49 -5.22
CA ARG A 29 -6.05 -12.88 -5.13
C ARG A 29 -6.52 -13.64 -6.37
N ALA A 30 -6.22 -13.13 -7.56
CA ALA A 30 -6.54 -13.78 -8.82
C ALA A 30 -5.86 -15.16 -8.95
N ALA A 31 -4.59 -15.26 -8.54
CA ALA A 31 -3.85 -16.50 -8.53
C ALA A 31 -4.51 -17.55 -7.63
N VAL A 32 -4.87 -17.20 -6.39
CA VAL A 32 -5.61 -18.10 -5.49
C VAL A 32 -6.96 -18.52 -6.08
N GLN A 33 -7.71 -17.60 -6.69
CA GLN A 33 -9.00 -17.90 -7.31
C GLN A 33 -8.89 -18.81 -8.54
N SER A 34 -7.75 -18.78 -9.23
CA SER A 34 -7.48 -19.64 -10.39
C SER A 34 -7.04 -21.06 -10.02
N MET A 35 -6.78 -21.32 -8.73
CA MET A 35 -6.32 -22.63 -8.30
C MET A 35 -7.42 -23.69 -8.46
N PRO A 36 -7.06 -24.90 -8.93
CA PRO A 36 -8.03 -25.97 -9.12
C PRO A 36 -8.59 -26.41 -7.76
N ALA A 37 -9.92 -26.54 -7.69
CA ALA A 37 -10.62 -27.00 -6.48
C ALA A 37 -10.44 -28.51 -6.22
N SER A 38 -10.07 -29.28 -7.25
CA SER A 38 -9.80 -30.71 -7.16
C SER A 38 -8.69 -31.12 -8.13
N VAL A 39 -7.91 -32.12 -7.74
CA VAL A 39 -6.89 -32.77 -8.57
C VAL A 39 -7.43 -34.15 -8.98
N ASP A 40 -7.24 -34.51 -10.25
CA ASP A 40 -7.74 -35.79 -10.78
C ASP A 40 -7.03 -36.98 -10.11
N GLY A 41 -7.78 -38.05 -9.81
CA GLY A 41 -7.45 -39.08 -8.80
C GLY A 41 -6.44 -40.16 -9.22
N GLY A 42 -5.50 -39.83 -10.11
CA GLY A 42 -4.41 -40.72 -10.51
C GLY A 42 -3.36 -40.93 -9.42
N GLU A 43 -2.43 -41.85 -9.64
CA GLU A 43 -1.30 -42.08 -8.72
C GLU A 43 -0.50 -40.77 -8.53
N GLY A 44 -0.41 -40.27 -7.29
CA GLY A 44 0.24 -39.00 -6.95
C GLY A 44 -0.69 -37.79 -6.82
N SER A 45 -2.01 -37.94 -7.04
CA SER A 45 -3.00 -36.86 -6.93
C SER A 45 -3.00 -36.15 -5.58
N ASP A 46 -2.85 -36.91 -4.49
CA ASP A 46 -2.91 -36.39 -3.13
C ASP A 46 -1.73 -35.47 -2.81
N ALA A 47 -0.53 -35.84 -3.25
CA ALA A 47 0.66 -35.02 -3.07
C ALA A 47 0.58 -33.72 -3.89
N ILE A 48 0.03 -33.79 -5.10
CA ILE A 48 -0.21 -32.62 -5.95
C ILE A 48 -1.26 -31.70 -5.31
N ALA A 49 -2.37 -32.25 -4.82
CA ALA A 49 -3.41 -31.50 -4.13
C ALA A 49 -2.87 -30.76 -2.90
N ASP A 50 -2.05 -31.43 -2.09
CA ASP A 50 -1.42 -30.85 -0.91
C ASP A 50 -0.44 -29.72 -1.27
N VAL A 51 0.35 -29.88 -2.33
CA VAL A 51 1.22 -28.80 -2.83
C VAL A 51 0.40 -27.59 -3.29
N ILE A 52 -0.68 -27.80 -4.04
CA ILE A 52 -1.55 -26.71 -4.52
C ILE A 52 -2.17 -25.95 -3.36
N VAL A 53 -2.70 -26.67 -2.35
CA VAL A 53 -3.26 -26.05 -1.14
C VAL A 53 -2.21 -25.21 -0.41
N ARG A 54 -1.01 -25.74 -0.21
CA ARG A 54 0.08 -25.02 0.45
C ARG A 54 0.50 -23.78 -0.33
N MET A 55 0.61 -23.87 -1.66
CA MET A 55 0.90 -22.71 -2.51
C MET A 55 -0.19 -21.64 -2.41
N GLY A 56 -1.47 -22.05 -2.40
CA GLY A 56 -2.60 -21.12 -2.26
C GLY A 56 -2.59 -20.37 -0.94
N MET A 57 -2.25 -21.05 0.16
CA MET A 57 -2.09 -20.40 1.46
C MET A 57 -0.98 -19.35 1.45
N TRP A 58 0.19 -19.66 0.89
CA TRP A 58 1.31 -18.72 0.84
C TRP A 58 1.03 -17.51 -0.06
N ILE A 59 0.46 -17.74 -1.25
CA ILE A 59 0.08 -16.65 -2.16
C ILE A 59 -0.99 -15.77 -1.51
N GLY A 60 -1.99 -16.35 -0.85
CA GLY A 60 -3.00 -15.60 -0.12
C GLY A 60 -2.41 -14.75 1.00
N ALA A 61 -1.46 -15.29 1.76
CA ALA A 61 -0.78 -14.55 2.83
C ALA A 61 0.07 -13.38 2.29
N LEU A 62 0.79 -13.58 1.17
CA LEU A 62 1.54 -12.51 0.50
C LEU A 62 0.60 -11.38 0.05
N GLY A 63 -0.51 -11.71 -0.61
CA GLY A 63 -1.48 -10.71 -1.02
C GLY A 63 -2.07 -9.90 0.14
N GLN A 64 -2.23 -10.52 1.33
CA GLN A 64 -2.66 -9.81 2.53
C GLN A 64 -1.58 -8.84 3.05
N VAL A 65 -0.31 -9.23 2.98
CA VAL A 65 0.81 -8.36 3.36
C VAL A 65 0.89 -7.16 2.41
N ASP A 66 0.79 -7.38 1.11
CA ASP A 66 0.84 -6.31 0.11
C ASP A 66 -0.34 -5.33 0.26
N ALA A 67 -1.54 -5.84 0.54
CA ALA A 67 -2.70 -5.01 0.85
C ALA A 67 -2.50 -4.16 2.12
N ALA A 68 -1.93 -4.74 3.18
CA ALA A 68 -1.64 -4.02 4.41
C ALA A 68 -0.57 -2.94 4.21
N LEU A 69 0.47 -3.23 3.41
CA LEU A 69 1.49 -2.25 3.05
C LEU A 69 0.90 -1.10 2.22
N GLY A 70 0.02 -1.39 1.26
CA GLY A 70 -0.68 -0.38 0.47
C GLY A 70 -1.49 0.57 1.34
N ALA A 71 -2.26 0.04 2.29
CA ALA A 71 -3.01 0.85 3.25
C ALA A 71 -2.09 1.78 4.07
N ILE A 72 -0.98 1.25 4.61
CA ILE A 72 -0.02 2.06 5.39
C ILE A 72 0.60 3.17 4.53
N VAL A 73 1.00 2.85 3.30
CA VAL A 73 1.63 3.81 2.38
C VAL A 73 0.65 4.92 2.01
N ARG A 74 -0.63 4.58 1.79
CA ARG A 74 -1.69 5.54 1.50
C ARG A 74 -1.95 6.47 2.67
N ASP A 75 -2.09 5.92 3.88
CA ASP A 75 -2.29 6.71 5.09
C ASP A 75 -1.14 7.70 5.32
N ILE A 76 0.10 7.28 5.05
CA ILE A 76 1.27 8.18 5.13
C ILE A 76 1.20 9.26 4.04
N ALA A 77 0.87 8.91 2.80
CA ALA A 77 0.78 9.87 1.70
C ALA A 77 -0.29 10.94 1.97
N ASP A 78 -1.47 10.52 2.42
CA ASP A 78 -2.58 11.39 2.74
C ASP A 78 -2.24 12.31 3.93
N GLY A 79 -1.54 11.78 4.94
CA GLY A 79 -1.02 12.58 6.06
C GLY A 79 0.00 13.64 5.64
N VAL A 80 0.94 13.30 4.76
CA VAL A 80 1.94 14.25 4.24
C VAL A 80 1.26 15.38 3.46
N MET A 81 0.32 15.06 2.56
CA MET A 81 -0.38 16.07 1.78
C MET A 81 -1.21 17.02 2.66
N ALA A 82 -1.90 16.50 3.67
CA ALA A 82 -2.67 17.32 4.61
C ALA A 82 -1.77 18.31 5.39
N ASP A 83 -0.57 17.87 5.77
CA ASP A 83 0.41 18.74 6.44
C ASP A 83 0.99 19.82 5.51
N GLU A 84 1.23 19.48 4.24
CA GLU A 84 1.69 20.43 3.22
C GLU A 84 0.64 21.49 2.90
N GLU A 85 -0.63 21.09 2.71
CA GLU A 85 -1.75 22.00 2.45
C GLU A 85 -1.93 23.00 3.60
N ARG A 86 -1.95 22.51 4.85
CA ARG A 86 -2.01 23.36 6.04
C ARG A 86 -0.83 24.34 6.11
N THR A 87 0.37 23.89 5.76
CA THR A 87 1.55 24.77 5.77
C THR A 87 1.45 25.85 4.70
N ALA A 88 0.96 25.52 3.51
CA ALA A 88 0.73 26.48 2.43
C ALA A 88 -0.33 27.53 2.82
N GLU A 89 -1.42 27.10 3.47
CA GLU A 89 -2.44 28.03 3.99
C GLU A 89 -1.87 29.01 5.02
N GLU A 90 -1.06 28.52 5.97
CA GLU A 90 -0.42 29.39 6.97
C GLU A 90 0.59 30.35 6.31
N LEU A 91 1.36 29.89 5.33
CA LEU A 91 2.25 30.76 4.56
C LEU A 91 1.49 31.84 3.78
N ASN A 92 0.34 31.50 3.19
CA ASN A 92 -0.52 32.47 2.53
C ASN A 92 -1.08 33.51 3.50
N LYS A 93 -1.50 33.11 4.71
CA LYS A 93 -1.92 34.05 5.75
C LYS A 93 -0.80 35.02 6.14
N VAL A 94 0.42 34.51 6.29
CA VAL A 94 1.60 35.34 6.58
C VAL A 94 1.89 36.29 5.42
N ALA A 95 1.83 35.82 4.18
CA ALA A 95 2.04 36.66 3.00
C ALA A 95 1.01 37.80 2.92
N GLN A 96 -0.27 37.50 3.13
CA GLN A 96 -1.34 38.51 3.15
C GLN A 96 -1.12 39.56 4.25
N ALA A 97 -0.75 39.12 5.45
CA ALA A 97 -0.47 40.04 6.56
C ALA A 97 0.72 40.97 6.28
N LEU A 98 1.73 40.49 5.53
CA LEU A 98 2.87 41.31 5.10
C LEU A 98 2.47 42.33 4.02
N GLU A 99 1.62 41.94 3.07
CA GLU A 99 1.09 42.86 2.05
C GLU A 99 0.23 43.96 2.68
N ASP A 100 -0.64 43.61 3.62
CA ASP A 100 -1.50 44.55 4.34
C ASP A 100 -0.66 45.53 5.19
N ALA A 101 0.45 45.08 5.77
CA ALA A 101 1.35 45.92 6.56
C ALA A 101 2.26 46.83 5.70
N ALA A 102 2.44 46.51 4.42
CA ALA A 102 3.22 47.29 3.47
C ALA A 102 2.40 48.35 2.72
N SER A 103 1.07 48.35 2.90
CA SER A 103 0.09 49.25 2.29
C SER A 103 -0.24 50.45 3.19
#